data_AF-A0A2W4SZ42-F1
#
_entry.id   AF-A0A2W4SZ42-F1
#
_cell.length_a   1.000
_cell.length_b   1.000
_cell.length_c   1.000
_cell.angle_alpha   90.00
_cell.angle_beta   90.00
_cell.angle_gamma   90.00
#
_symmetry.space_group_name_H-M   'P 1'
#
loop_
_entity.id
_entity.type
_entity.pdbx_description
1 polymer ?
#
loop_
_entity_poly.entity_id
_entity_poly.type
_entity_poly.pdbx_seq_one_letter_code
_entity_poly.pdbx_strand_id
1 'polypeptide(L)'
;MMRFLPAGSAVWLLAHEMRMGLRGMEQQTSDGKKAKKGASQIALIGLAIFGGLVIAIGGLGLGFLAARFPLPQTPLVALIVTGGTLALFTLMLSQSINMSVQALFERRDLDLLLSSPLRPRVVLTVRAISIALVAVMLYAAIVTPFIVTASLLGRPEWLGLYVLLMAMAMVSTTFGIMLTLALFAAIGPRATRTVAQILAGVTGGLAFLASQMWN
;
A
#
# COMPACT_ATOMS: atom_id res chain seq x y z
N MET A 1 -15.28 13.05 15.63
CA MET A 1 -14.90 12.88 17.05
C MET A 1 -13.38 12.67 17.18
N MET A 2 -12.55 13.70 17.04
CA MET A 2 -11.09 13.62 17.26
C MET A 2 -10.60 14.94 17.89
N ARG A 3 -11.08 15.23 19.10
CA ARG A 3 -10.79 16.49 19.81
C ARG A 3 -9.83 16.30 21.00
N PHE A 4 -9.20 15.12 21.13
CA PHE A 4 -8.43 14.74 22.34
C PHE A 4 -7.01 14.21 22.09
N LEU A 5 -6.40 14.45 20.92
CA LEU A 5 -4.99 14.11 20.71
C LEU A 5 -4.16 15.40 20.65
N PRO A 6 -3.16 15.60 21.54
CA PRO A 6 -2.36 16.82 21.55
C PRO A 6 -1.66 17.01 20.20
N ALA A 7 -1.81 18.21 19.65
CA ALA A 7 -1.17 18.63 18.40
C ALA A 7 0.36 18.52 18.55
N GLY A 8 1.01 17.85 17.59
CA GLY A 8 2.46 17.57 17.65
C GLY A 8 2.86 16.22 18.25
N SER A 9 1.91 15.41 18.75
CA SER A 9 2.18 14.03 19.15
C SER A 9 2.40 13.08 17.96
N ALA A 10 3.24 12.06 18.13
CA ALA A 10 3.52 11.06 17.08
C ALA A 10 2.24 10.38 16.55
N VAL A 11 1.27 10.13 17.43
CA VAL A 11 -0.03 9.53 17.07
C VAL A 11 -0.89 10.50 16.26
N TRP A 12 -0.90 11.79 16.62
CA TRP A 12 -1.61 12.81 15.84
C TRP A 12 -1.02 12.96 14.44
N LEU A 13 0.31 12.95 14.34
CA LEU A 13 1.02 13.10 13.07
C LEU A 13 0.85 11.86 12.18
N LEU A 14 0.89 10.66 12.76
CA LEU A 14 0.58 9.41 12.08
C LEU A 14 -0.86 9.39 11.54
N ALA A 15 -1.85 9.77 12.36
CA ALA A 15 -3.24 9.85 11.92
C ALA A 15 -3.44 10.88 10.79
N HIS A 16 -2.71 11.99 10.85
CA HIS A 16 -2.72 13.01 9.80
C HIS A 16 -2.09 12.51 8.50
N GLU A 17 -0.95 11.83 8.60
CA GLU A 17 -0.23 11.23 7.46
C GLU A 17 -1.04 10.11 6.79
N MET A 18 -1.70 9.23 7.57
CA MET A 18 -2.61 8.23 7.04
C MET A 18 -3.79 8.86 6.28
N ARG A 19 -4.38 9.92 6.84
CA ARG A 19 -5.46 10.66 6.16
C ARG A 19 -4.98 11.33 4.87
N MET A 20 -3.77 11.87 4.88
CA MET A 20 -3.17 12.46 3.69
C MET A 20 -2.82 11.41 2.63
N GLY A 21 -2.35 10.23 3.01
CA GLY A 21 -2.11 9.11 2.10
C GLY A 21 -3.41 8.67 1.40
N LEU A 22 -4.50 8.56 2.16
CA LEU A 22 -5.83 8.26 1.62
C LEU A 22 -6.34 9.32 0.64
N ARG A 23 -6.07 10.61 0.90
CA ARG A 23 -6.42 11.73 0.00
C ARG A 23 -5.48 11.86 -1.21
N GLY A 24 -4.21 11.47 -1.06
CA GLY A 24 -3.24 11.48 -2.16
C GLY A 24 -3.61 10.48 -3.25
N MET A 25 -4.16 9.32 -2.88
CA MET A 25 -4.71 8.34 -3.84
C MET A 25 -5.86 8.95 -4.67
N GLU A 26 -6.69 9.80 -4.05
CA GLU A 26 -7.79 10.52 -4.71
C GLU A 26 -7.28 11.62 -5.66
N GLN A 27 -6.16 12.27 -5.33
CA GLN A 27 -5.55 13.33 -6.13
C GLN A 27 -4.76 12.79 -7.33
N GLN A 28 -4.11 11.63 -7.21
CA GLN A 28 -3.33 11.01 -8.29
C GLN A 28 -4.22 10.59 -9.48
N THR A 29 -5.52 10.36 -9.25
CA THR A 29 -6.49 10.11 -10.31
C THR A 29 -6.96 11.39 -11.03
N SER A 30 -6.74 12.56 -10.44
CA SER A 30 -7.29 13.83 -10.93
C SER A 30 -6.31 14.70 -11.73
N ASP A 31 -5.04 14.32 -11.84
CA ASP A 31 -4.00 15.18 -12.46
C ASP A 31 -3.86 15.02 -13.99
N GLY A 32 -4.80 14.31 -14.62
CA GLY A 32 -4.83 14.05 -16.06
C GLY A 32 -6.01 14.69 -16.77
N LYS A 33 -5.97 16.01 -16.97
CA LYS A 33 -6.89 16.84 -17.80
C LYS A 33 -8.32 17.00 -17.27
N LYS A 34 -8.87 18.20 -17.47
CA LYS A 34 -10.23 18.65 -17.14
C LYS A 34 -11.30 17.85 -17.93
N ALA A 35 -11.40 16.55 -17.73
CA ALA A 35 -12.50 15.73 -18.23
C ALA A 35 -13.68 15.86 -17.24
N LYS A 36 -14.84 16.26 -17.76
CA LYS A 36 -16.17 16.35 -17.11
C LYS A 36 -16.24 15.70 -15.72
N LYS A 37 -15.93 16.50 -14.67
CA LYS A 37 -15.75 16.08 -13.27
C LYS A 37 -16.86 15.16 -12.71
N GLY A 38 -18.10 15.28 -13.19
CA GLY A 38 -19.21 14.46 -12.69
C GLY A 38 -19.22 13.01 -13.19
N ALA A 39 -18.94 12.77 -14.47
CA ALA A 39 -19.10 11.44 -15.07
C ALA A 39 -17.93 10.50 -14.73
N SER A 40 -16.69 11.03 -14.69
CA SER A 40 -15.51 10.24 -14.34
C SER A 40 -15.45 9.89 -12.85
N GLN A 41 -15.91 10.77 -11.95
CA GLN A 41 -15.97 10.48 -10.52
C GLN A 41 -17.01 9.40 -10.20
N ILE A 42 -18.19 9.44 -10.83
CA ILE A 42 -19.21 8.39 -10.67
C ILE A 42 -18.70 7.06 -11.21
N ALA A 43 -18.00 7.05 -12.35
CA ALA A 43 -17.41 5.85 -12.90
C ALA A 43 -16.32 5.24 -11.99
N LEU A 44 -15.47 6.08 -11.38
CA LEU A 44 -14.44 5.64 -10.42
C LEU A 44 -15.05 5.09 -9.14
N ILE A 45 -16.07 5.75 -8.59
CA ILE A 45 -16.81 5.28 -7.42
C ILE A 45 -17.51 3.96 -7.74
N GLY A 46 -18.17 3.87 -8.90
CA GLY A 46 -18.80 2.64 -9.38
C GLY A 46 -17.80 1.49 -9.53
N LEU A 47 -16.61 1.75 -10.08
CA LEU A 47 -15.54 0.78 -10.20
C LEU A 47 -15.00 0.34 -8.83
N ALA A 48 -14.82 1.27 -7.89
CA ALA A 48 -14.38 0.97 -6.54
C ALA A 48 -15.40 0.11 -5.78
N ILE A 49 -16.69 0.43 -5.90
CA ILE A 49 -17.78 -0.35 -5.32
C ILE A 49 -17.81 -1.74 -5.94
N PHE A 50 -17.80 -1.83 -7.27
CA PHE A 50 -17.84 -3.11 -7.99
C PHE A 50 -16.62 -3.98 -7.65
N GLY A 51 -15.41 -3.41 -7.68
CA GLY A 51 -14.19 -4.10 -7.29
C GLY A 51 -14.24 -4.58 -5.84
N GLY A 52 -14.72 -3.75 -4.92
CA GLY A 52 -14.94 -4.13 -3.53
C GLY A 52 -15.94 -5.29 -3.37
N LEU A 53 -17.00 -5.30 -4.18
CA LEU A 53 -18.03 -6.35 -4.18
C LEU A 53 -17.48 -7.67 -4.73
N VAL A 54 -16.71 -7.63 -5.81
CA VAL A 54 -16.01 -8.81 -6.38
C VAL A 54 -15.02 -9.40 -5.38
N ILE A 55 -14.21 -8.55 -4.75
CA ILE A 55 -13.26 -8.95 -3.69
C ILE A 55 -14.00 -9.57 -2.51
N ALA A 56 -15.11 -8.97 -2.09
CA ALA A 56 -15.93 -9.50 -1.00
C ALA A 56 -16.47 -10.88 -1.35
N ILE A 57 -17.18 -11.04 -2.48
CA ILE A 57 -17.76 -12.32 -2.90
C ILE A 57 -16.68 -13.39 -3.08
N GLY A 58 -15.59 -13.05 -3.77
CA GLY A 58 -14.46 -13.96 -3.98
C GLY A 58 -13.81 -14.38 -2.67
N GLY A 59 -13.59 -13.42 -1.76
CA GLY A 59 -13.04 -13.68 -0.43
C GLY A 59 -13.93 -14.59 0.41
N LEU A 60 -15.25 -14.34 0.42
CA LEU A 60 -16.23 -15.18 1.12
C LEU A 60 -16.18 -16.63 0.58
N GLY A 61 -16.17 -16.80 -0.75
CA GLY A 61 -16.11 -18.10 -1.39
C GLY A 61 -14.82 -18.86 -1.09
N LEU A 62 -13.67 -18.17 -1.18
CA LEU A 62 -12.37 -18.74 -0.82
C LEU A 62 -12.30 -19.13 0.65
N GLY A 63 -12.85 -18.33 1.56
CA GLY A 63 -12.83 -18.63 2.99
C GLY A 63 -13.71 -19.81 3.34
N PHE A 64 -14.86 -19.95 2.66
CA PHE A 64 -15.70 -21.15 2.75
C PHE A 64 -14.98 -22.40 2.24
N LEU A 65 -14.32 -22.31 1.09
CA LEU A 65 -13.59 -23.43 0.51
C LEU A 65 -12.41 -23.85 1.41
N ALA A 66 -11.66 -22.86 1.92
CA ALA A 66 -10.57 -23.11 2.85
C ALA A 66 -11.05 -23.72 4.17
N ALA A 67 -12.25 -23.37 4.64
CA ALA A 67 -12.82 -24.01 5.84
C ALA A 67 -13.22 -25.48 5.61
N ARG A 68 -13.79 -25.80 4.45
CA ARG A 68 -14.29 -27.14 4.12
C ARG A 68 -13.20 -28.10 3.65
N PHE A 69 -12.20 -27.60 2.93
CA PHE A 69 -11.14 -28.40 2.33
C PHE A 69 -9.79 -27.95 2.88
N PRO A 70 -9.25 -28.64 3.91
CA PRO A 70 -7.93 -28.31 4.42
C PRO A 70 -6.86 -28.53 3.34
N LEU A 71 -5.92 -27.59 3.24
CA LEU A 71 -4.82 -27.68 2.29
C LEU A 71 -3.95 -28.90 2.62
N PRO A 72 -3.65 -29.77 1.64
CA PRO A 72 -2.72 -30.87 1.83
C PRO A 72 -1.34 -30.36 2.24
N GLN A 73 -0.71 -30.98 3.24
CA GLN A 73 0.65 -30.64 3.69
C GLN A 73 1.70 -31.28 2.77
N THR A 74 1.63 -30.98 1.48
CA THR A 74 2.58 -31.49 0.49
C THR A 74 3.68 -30.46 0.22
N PRO A 75 4.91 -30.91 -0.13
CA PRO A 75 6.00 -29.99 -0.49
C PRO A 75 5.64 -29.04 -1.63
N LEU A 76 4.81 -29.49 -2.58
CA LEU A 76 4.35 -28.69 -3.71
C LEU A 76 3.45 -27.53 -3.25
N VAL A 77 2.51 -27.77 -2.33
CA VAL A 77 1.66 -26.71 -1.77
C VAL A 77 2.50 -25.69 -1.01
N ALA A 78 3.46 -26.15 -0.20
CA ALA A 78 4.39 -25.26 0.52
C ALA A 78 5.20 -24.37 -0.44
N LEU A 79 5.68 -24.93 -1.56
CA LEU A 79 6.39 -24.18 -2.60
C LEU A 79 5.49 -23.11 -3.25
N ILE A 80 4.25 -23.45 -3.61
CA ILE A 80 3.29 -22.51 -4.21
C ILE A 80 2.98 -21.37 -3.24
N VAL A 81 2.68 -21.68 -1.97
CA VAL A 81 2.37 -20.67 -0.96
C VAL A 81 3.57 -19.76 -0.71
N THR A 82 4.78 -20.32 -0.63
CA THR A 82 6.01 -19.54 -0.46
C THR A 82 6.27 -18.64 -1.68
N GLY A 83 6.13 -19.18 -2.89
CA GLY A 83 6.27 -18.41 -4.13
C GLY A 83 5.25 -17.29 -4.24
N GLY A 84 3.99 -17.54 -3.88
CA GLY A 84 2.94 -16.52 -3.82
C GLY A 84 3.24 -15.45 -2.78
N THR A 85 3.76 -15.84 -1.61
CA THR A 85 4.17 -14.89 -0.55
C THR A 85 5.33 -14.01 -1.02
N LEU A 86 6.32 -14.58 -1.70
CA LEU A 86 7.44 -13.83 -2.29
C LEU A 86 6.99 -12.89 -3.41
N ALA A 87 6.04 -13.31 -4.25
CA ALA A 87 5.45 -12.44 -5.27
C ALA A 87 4.72 -11.25 -4.62
N LEU A 88 3.89 -11.51 -3.60
CA LEU A 88 3.22 -10.46 -2.83
C LEU A 88 4.21 -9.53 -2.14
N PHE A 89 5.30 -10.08 -1.56
CA PHE A 89 6.37 -9.28 -0.97
C PHE A 89 6.98 -8.31 -1.98
N THR A 90 7.25 -8.79 -3.20
CA THR A 90 7.87 -7.99 -4.26
C THR A 90 6.97 -6.85 -4.73
N LEU A 91 5.66 -7.12 -4.85
CA LEU A 91 4.66 -6.08 -5.14
C LEU A 91 4.61 -5.03 -4.03
N MET A 92 4.59 -5.46 -2.78
CA MET A 92 4.54 -4.54 -1.64
C MET A 92 5.85 -3.76 -1.49
N LEU A 93 7.00 -4.35 -1.83
CA LEU A 93 8.29 -3.67 -1.91
C LEU A 93 8.28 -2.56 -2.97
N SER A 94 7.76 -2.85 -4.16
CA SER A 94 7.60 -1.85 -5.22
C SER A 94 6.72 -0.68 -4.76
N GLN A 95 5.57 -0.99 -4.11
CA GLN A 95 4.69 0.04 -3.54
C GLN A 95 5.43 0.87 -2.48
N SER A 96 6.15 0.23 -1.55
CA SER A 96 6.88 0.91 -0.49
C SER A 96 7.99 1.81 -1.02
N ILE A 97 8.71 1.41 -2.07
CA ILE A 97 9.69 2.25 -2.77
C ILE A 97 9.02 3.50 -3.32
N ASN A 98 7.93 3.35 -4.07
CA ASN A 98 7.18 4.47 -4.64
C ASN A 98 6.70 5.43 -3.56
N MET A 99 6.10 4.92 -2.48
CA MET A 99 5.65 5.74 -1.36
C MET A 99 6.81 6.45 -0.65
N SER A 100 7.95 5.79 -0.52
CA SER A 100 9.17 6.38 0.08
C SER A 100 9.71 7.52 -0.77
N VAL A 101 9.75 7.36 -2.10
CA VAL A 101 10.20 8.40 -3.02
C VAL A 101 9.29 9.64 -2.95
N GLN A 102 7.98 9.45 -3.02
CA GLN A 102 7.00 10.55 -2.91
C GLN A 102 7.13 11.25 -1.54
N ALA A 103 7.26 10.46 -0.47
CA ALA A 103 7.40 10.93 0.89
C ALA A 103 8.68 11.76 1.10
N LEU A 104 9.83 11.29 0.62
CA LEU A 104 11.11 11.92 0.91
C LEU A 104 11.38 13.13 0.01
N PHE A 105 10.96 13.07 -1.26
CA PHE A 105 11.41 14.02 -2.27
C PHE A 105 10.31 14.90 -2.84
N GLU A 106 9.15 14.36 -3.19
CA GLU A 106 8.09 15.14 -3.84
C GLU A 106 7.44 16.14 -2.87
N ARG A 107 7.31 15.77 -1.60
CA ARG A 107 6.75 16.64 -0.57
C ARG A 107 7.68 17.75 -0.05
N ARG A 108 8.98 17.73 -0.38
CA ARG A 108 10.01 18.63 0.19
C ARG A 108 10.05 18.65 1.72
N ASP A 109 9.58 17.59 2.38
CA ASP A 109 9.53 17.50 3.84
C ASP A 109 10.93 17.54 4.49
N LEU A 110 12.00 17.22 3.75
CA LEU A 110 13.38 17.32 4.22
C LEU A 110 13.83 18.76 4.52
N ASP A 111 13.46 19.75 3.71
CA ASP A 111 13.80 21.16 3.99
C ASP A 111 12.98 21.73 5.16
N LEU A 112 11.73 21.27 5.30
CA LEU A 112 10.88 21.56 6.46
C LEU A 112 11.41 20.90 7.73
N LEU A 113 11.96 19.69 7.64
CA LEU A 113 12.53 18.98 8.78
C LEU A 113 13.84 19.60 9.27
N LEU A 114 14.64 20.14 8.37
CA LEU A 114 15.88 20.84 8.70
C LEU A 114 15.64 22.25 9.27
N SER A 115 14.48 22.86 8.99
CA SER A 115 14.10 24.18 9.51
C SER A 115 13.18 24.15 10.74
N SER A 116 12.52 23.01 11.02
CA SER A 116 11.67 22.86 12.21
C SER A 116 12.48 22.45 13.45
N PRO A 117 12.12 22.91 14.67
CA PRO A 117 12.78 22.54 15.93
C PRO A 117 12.51 21.09 16.38
N LEU A 118 12.01 20.21 15.50
CA LEU A 118 11.64 18.83 15.80
C LEU A 118 12.81 17.88 15.54
N ARG A 119 12.99 16.89 16.42
CA ARG A 119 14.04 15.86 16.28
C ARG A 119 13.81 15.03 15.00
N PRO A 120 14.73 15.01 14.03
CA PRO A 120 14.54 14.33 12.73
C PRO A 120 14.20 12.84 12.83
N ARG A 121 14.73 12.14 13.85
CA ARG A 121 14.48 10.71 14.08
C ARG A 121 13.00 10.41 14.30
N VAL A 122 12.28 11.28 15.02
CA VAL A 122 10.85 11.06 15.32
C VAL A 122 10.03 11.13 14.04
N VAL A 123 10.29 12.11 13.18
CA VAL A 123 9.52 12.27 11.95
C VAL A 123 9.79 11.15 10.95
N LEU A 124 11.06 10.74 10.79
CA LEU A 124 11.39 9.60 9.94
C LEU A 124 10.74 8.29 10.41
N THR A 125 10.73 8.02 11.73
CA THR A 125 10.07 6.82 12.27
C THR A 125 8.55 6.86 12.07
N VAL A 126 7.89 7.99 12.34
CA VAL A 126 6.44 8.14 12.11
C VAL A 126 6.10 7.98 10.63
N ARG A 127 6.95 8.52 9.74
CA ARG A 127 6.78 8.38 8.29
C ARG A 127 6.94 6.94 7.84
N ALA A 128 7.96 6.22 8.33
CA ALA A 128 8.15 4.81 8.04
C ALA A 128 6.95 3.98 8.51
N ILE A 129 6.44 4.22 9.71
CA ILE A 129 5.23 3.54 10.20
C ILE A 129 4.02 3.88 9.32
N SER A 130 3.86 5.14 8.93
CA SER A 130 2.76 5.57 8.06
C SER A 130 2.81 4.88 6.69
N ILE A 131 3.99 4.78 6.09
CA ILE A 131 4.19 4.05 4.83
C ILE A 131 3.83 2.58 5.00
N ALA A 132 4.32 1.92 6.06
CA ALA A 132 4.01 0.50 6.32
C ALA A 132 2.50 0.27 6.51
N LEU A 133 1.82 1.15 7.25
CA LEU A 133 0.38 1.06 7.49
C LEU A 133 -0.43 1.26 6.22
N VAL A 134 -0.07 2.22 5.37
CA VAL A 134 -0.77 2.46 4.10
C VAL A 134 -0.47 1.35 3.11
N ALA A 135 0.77 0.85 3.06
CA ALA A 135 1.16 -0.27 2.22
C ALA A 135 0.34 -1.51 2.56
N VAL A 136 0.24 -1.89 3.84
CA VAL A 136 -0.52 -3.09 4.25
C VAL A 136 -2.04 -2.93 4.06
N MET A 137 -2.56 -1.70 4.12
CA MET A 137 -4.00 -1.43 4.12
C MET A 137 -4.72 -2.03 2.90
N LEU A 138 -4.12 -1.87 1.71
CA LEU A 138 -4.67 -2.41 0.47
C LEU A 138 -4.76 -3.94 0.51
N TYR A 139 -3.67 -4.61 0.90
CA TYR A 139 -3.62 -6.07 0.96
C TYR A 139 -4.53 -6.62 2.06
N ALA A 140 -4.55 -5.98 3.23
CA ALA A 140 -5.44 -6.33 4.32
C ALA A 140 -6.91 -6.20 3.91
N ALA A 141 -7.29 -5.13 3.20
CA ALA A 141 -8.67 -4.96 2.71
C ALA A 141 -9.08 -6.09 1.75
N ILE A 142 -8.19 -6.50 0.84
CA ILE A 142 -8.46 -7.58 -0.12
C ILE A 142 -8.64 -8.93 0.58
N VAL A 143 -7.79 -9.22 1.57
CA VAL A 143 -7.71 -10.53 2.21
C VAL A 143 -8.69 -10.65 3.40
N THR A 144 -9.18 -9.54 3.94
CA THR A 144 -10.14 -9.52 5.06
C THR A 144 -11.40 -10.37 4.86
N PRO A 145 -12.15 -10.26 3.74
CA PRO A 145 -13.35 -11.09 3.56
C PRO A 145 -13.05 -12.59 3.61
N PHE A 146 -11.85 -13.00 3.15
CA PHE A 146 -11.36 -14.37 3.23
C PHE A 146 -11.01 -14.79 4.67
N ILE A 147 -10.20 -13.99 5.39
CA ILE A 147 -9.79 -14.33 6.76
C ILE A 147 -11.00 -14.39 7.69
N VAL A 148 -11.90 -13.41 7.61
CA VAL A 148 -13.07 -13.33 8.48
C VAL A 148 -13.97 -14.55 8.27
N THR A 149 -14.25 -14.94 7.03
CA THR A 149 -15.08 -16.13 6.77
C THR A 149 -14.42 -17.42 7.18
N ALA A 150 -13.14 -17.63 6.87
CA ALA A 150 -12.42 -18.82 7.32
C ALA A 150 -12.37 -18.93 8.86
N SER A 151 -12.22 -17.80 9.55
CA SER A 151 -12.20 -17.74 11.01
C SER A 151 -13.57 -18.03 11.62
N LEU A 152 -14.64 -17.46 11.07
CA LEU A 152 -16.02 -17.71 11.51
C LEU A 152 -16.45 -19.17 11.30
N LEU A 153 -15.88 -19.83 10.29
CA LEU A 153 -16.13 -21.24 9.98
C LEU A 153 -15.26 -22.22 10.79
N GLY A 154 -14.55 -21.73 11.82
CA GLY A 154 -13.83 -22.55 12.78
C GLY A 154 -12.34 -22.76 12.49
N ARG A 155 -11.74 -22.03 11.54
CA ARG A 155 -10.29 -22.07 11.27
C ARG A 155 -9.60 -20.75 11.69
N PRO A 156 -9.32 -20.54 13.00
CA PRO A 156 -8.72 -19.29 13.49
C PRO A 156 -7.25 -19.12 13.09
N GLU A 157 -6.58 -20.18 12.63
CA GLU A 157 -5.20 -20.15 12.14
C GLU A 157 -4.97 -19.13 11.01
N TRP A 158 -6.01 -18.84 10.22
CA TRP A 158 -5.97 -17.83 9.16
C TRP A 158 -5.82 -16.40 9.67
N LEU A 159 -6.08 -16.13 10.95
CA LEU A 159 -5.81 -14.82 11.57
C LEU A 159 -4.30 -14.49 11.56
N GLY A 160 -3.44 -15.50 11.54
CA GLY A 160 -1.99 -15.33 11.42
C GLY A 160 -1.58 -14.60 10.13
N LEU A 161 -2.43 -14.60 9.11
CA LEU A 161 -2.18 -13.89 7.85
C LEU A 161 -2.14 -12.37 8.04
N TYR A 162 -2.89 -11.80 8.99
CA TYR A 162 -2.78 -10.37 9.33
C TYR A 162 -1.40 -10.03 9.90
N VAL A 163 -0.86 -10.90 10.76
CA VAL A 163 0.47 -10.72 11.37
C VAL A 163 1.55 -10.85 10.30
N LEU A 164 1.43 -11.84 9.39
CA LEU A 164 2.34 -12.01 8.27
C LEU A 164 2.35 -10.77 7.37
N LEU A 165 1.19 -10.26 6.98
CA LEU A 165 1.08 -9.06 6.15
C LEU A 165 1.71 -7.83 6.82
N MET A 166 1.47 -7.63 8.12
CA MET A 166 2.09 -6.52 8.86
C MET A 166 3.61 -6.66 8.93
N ALA A 167 4.12 -7.87 9.21
CA ALA A 167 5.57 -8.14 9.25
C ALA A 167 6.21 -7.88 7.87
N MET A 168 5.58 -8.38 6.80
CA MET A 168 6.01 -8.11 5.44
C MET A 168 6.02 -6.62 5.15
N ALA A 169 5.02 -5.85 5.61
CA ALA A 169 4.91 -4.42 5.35
C ALA A 169 6.03 -3.63 6.04
N MET A 170 6.38 -4.00 7.27
CA MET A 170 7.51 -3.41 7.98
C MET A 170 8.85 -3.70 7.29
N VAL A 171 9.08 -4.95 6.90
CA VAL A 171 10.30 -5.37 6.19
C VAL A 171 10.40 -4.64 4.85
N SER A 172 9.32 -4.69 4.07
CA SER A 172 9.18 -4.04 2.76
C SER A 172 9.43 -2.53 2.84
N THR A 173 8.86 -1.85 3.85
CA THR A 173 9.06 -0.41 4.04
C THR A 173 10.50 -0.09 4.41
N THR A 174 11.12 -0.89 5.28
CA THR A 174 12.53 -0.70 5.66
C THR A 174 13.44 -0.83 4.45
N PHE A 175 13.27 -1.89 3.66
CA PHE A 175 14.02 -2.07 2.40
C PHE A 175 13.69 -0.99 1.37
N GLY A 176 12.43 -0.57 1.27
CA GLY A 176 11.99 0.47 0.34
C GLY A 176 12.68 1.80 0.64
N ILE A 177 12.70 2.23 1.90
CA ILE A 177 13.40 3.45 2.33
C ILE A 177 14.92 3.29 2.09
N MET A 178 15.51 2.16 2.52
CA MET A 178 16.95 1.91 2.36
C MET A 178 17.37 1.94 0.89
N LEU A 179 16.63 1.28 0.00
CA LEU A 179 16.90 1.26 -1.43
C LEU A 179 16.71 2.63 -2.06
N THR A 180 15.66 3.36 -1.64
CA THR A 180 15.41 4.73 -2.10
C THR A 180 16.58 5.66 -1.75
N LEU A 181 17.11 5.56 -0.53
CA LEU A 181 18.27 6.31 -0.09
C LEU A 181 19.56 5.85 -0.79
N ALA A 182 19.75 4.55 -1.01
CA ALA A 182 20.91 4.00 -1.71
C ALA A 182 20.96 4.43 -3.19
N LEU A 183 19.82 4.36 -3.89
CA LEU A 183 19.66 4.86 -5.25
C LEU A 183 19.98 6.36 -5.33
N PHE A 184 19.51 7.12 -4.36
CA PHE A 184 19.82 8.54 -4.27
C PHE A 184 21.31 8.81 -4.04
N ALA A 185 21.95 8.07 -3.13
CA ALA A 185 23.38 8.19 -2.88
C ALA A 185 24.22 7.81 -4.12
N ALA A 186 23.76 6.84 -4.91
CA ALA A 186 24.47 6.36 -6.09
C ALA A 186 24.33 7.30 -7.32
N ILE A 187 23.14 7.87 -7.56
CA ILE A 187 22.82 8.57 -8.82
C ILE A 187 22.61 10.09 -8.61
N GLY A 188 22.40 10.52 -7.36
CA GLY A 188 22.23 11.92 -6.99
C GLY A 188 20.79 12.46 -7.09
N PRO A 189 20.50 13.63 -6.47
CA PRO A 189 19.15 14.14 -6.30
C PRO A 189 18.39 14.44 -7.59
N ARG A 190 19.10 14.93 -8.60
CA ARG A 190 18.49 15.35 -9.87
C ARG A 190 18.07 14.14 -10.72
N ALA A 191 18.88 13.08 -10.73
CA ALA A 191 18.60 11.88 -11.50
C ALA A 191 17.54 10.98 -10.83
N THR A 192 17.48 10.98 -9.49
CA THR A 192 16.44 10.24 -8.74
C THR A 192 15.04 10.73 -9.12
N ARG A 193 14.86 12.04 -9.33
CA ARG A 193 13.59 12.60 -9.79
C ARG A 193 13.20 12.09 -11.19
N THR A 194 14.15 12.02 -12.11
CA THR A 194 13.91 11.51 -13.46
C THR A 194 13.56 10.03 -13.44
N VAL A 195 14.26 9.22 -12.63
CA VAL A 195 13.97 7.80 -12.47
C VAL A 195 12.60 7.59 -11.83
N ALA A 196 12.24 8.37 -10.81
CA ALA A 196 10.90 8.34 -10.21
C ALA A 196 9.80 8.66 -11.23
N GLN A 197 10.02 9.67 -12.08
CA GLN A 197 9.09 10.04 -13.15
C GLN A 197 8.98 8.96 -14.23
N ILE A 198 10.10 8.31 -14.60
CA ILE A 198 10.10 7.19 -15.54
C ILE A 198 9.35 6.00 -14.94
N LEU A 199 9.59 5.66 -13.67
CA LEU A 199 8.88 4.58 -12.98
C LEU A 199 7.38 4.86 -12.84
N ALA A 200 7.00 6.09 -12.48
CA ALA A 200 5.61 6.51 -12.44
C ALA A 200 4.95 6.44 -13.83
N GLY A 201 5.66 6.88 -14.87
CA GLY A 201 5.21 6.81 -16.26
C GLY A 201 5.06 5.39 -16.78
N VAL A 202 6.01 4.49 -16.47
CA VAL A 202 5.94 3.07 -16.84
C VAL A 202 4.79 2.38 -16.11
N THR A 203 4.64 2.62 -14.80
CA THR A 203 3.55 2.03 -14.02
C THR A 203 2.18 2.52 -14.52
N GLY A 204 2.04 3.82 -14.77
CA GLY A 204 0.81 4.40 -15.33
C GLY A 204 0.54 3.93 -16.77
N GLY A 205 1.58 3.81 -17.60
CA GLY A 205 1.49 3.33 -18.98
C GLY A 205 1.11 1.84 -19.05
N LEU A 206 1.67 1.00 -18.18
CA LEU A 206 1.30 -0.41 -18.08
C LEU A 206 -0.14 -0.59 -17.60
N ALA A 207 -0.57 0.19 -16.60
CA ALA A 207 -1.97 0.18 -16.15
C ALA A 207 -2.94 0.60 -17.27
N PHE A 208 -2.56 1.60 -18.06
CA PHE A 208 -3.34 2.03 -19.22
C PHE A 208 -3.40 0.94 -20.30
N LEU A 209 -2.27 0.32 -20.65
CA LEU A 209 -2.23 -0.78 -21.63
C LEU A 209 -3.03 -2.00 -21.16
N ALA A 210 -2.92 -2.37 -19.89
CA ALA A 210 -3.71 -3.46 -19.31
C ALA A 210 -5.22 -3.17 -19.38
N SER A 211 -5.64 -1.91 -19.20
CA SER A 211 -7.04 -1.52 -19.35
C SER A 211 -7.57 -1.59 -20.79
N GLN A 212 -6.68 -1.43 -21.78
CA GLN A 212 -7.02 -1.49 -23.20
C GLN A 212 -7.05 -2.92 -23.74
N MET A 213 -6.33 -3.85 -23.13
CA MET A 213 -6.33 -5.27 -23.57
C MET A 213 -7.67 -5.98 -23.40
N TRP A 214 -8.61 -5.39 -22.64
CA TRP A 214 -9.95 -5.95 -22.42
C TRP A 214 -11.04 -5.29 -23.27
N ASN A 215 -10.68 -4.43 -24.21
CA ASN A 215 -11.58 -3.71 -25.11
C ASN A 215 -11.26 -4.05 -26.57
#